data_AF-A0A8S1D452-F1
#
_entry.id   AF-A0A8S1D452-F1
#
_cell.length_a   1.000
_cell.length_b   1.000
_cell.length_c   1.000
_cell.angle_alpha   90.00
_cell.angle_beta   90.00
_cell.angle_gamma   90.00
#
_symmetry.space_group_name_H-M   'P 1'
#
loop_
_entity.id
_entity.type
_entity.pdbx_description
1 polymer ?
#
loop_
_entity_poly.entity_id
_entity_poly.type
_entity_poly.pdbx_seq_one_letter_code
_entity_poly.pdbx_strand_id
1 'polypeptide(L)'
;MQCRLVAFVTLLIVAEHSAVSPACECIHFTSTFGKTSGTFKSPDFPRAYDTSIECLLYSFVARRDQIVELSFRSFDVHKTHQE
;
A
#
# COMPACT_ATOMS: atom_id res chain seq x y z
N MET A 1 -19.20 -11.32 -32.21
CA MET A 1 -20.49 -10.96 -31.57
C MET A 1 -20.66 -11.91 -30.39
N GLN A 2 -20.39 -11.56 -29.13
CA GLN A 2 -20.98 -10.43 -28.44
C GLN A 2 -20.03 -9.90 -27.34
N CYS A 3 -19.20 -8.92 -27.67
CA CYS A 3 -18.46 -8.03 -26.76
C CYS A 3 -19.37 -7.18 -25.85
N ARG A 4 -20.65 -7.51 -25.68
CA ARG A 4 -21.62 -6.69 -24.94
C ARG A 4 -21.83 -7.15 -23.49
N LEU A 5 -21.52 -8.39 -23.13
CA LEU A 5 -21.75 -8.86 -21.75
C LEU A 5 -20.65 -8.39 -20.77
N VAL A 6 -19.39 -8.32 -21.24
CA VAL A 6 -18.25 -7.90 -20.42
C VAL A 6 -18.39 -6.43 -20.00
N ALA A 7 -18.84 -5.55 -20.90
CA ALA A 7 -18.99 -4.12 -20.62
C ALA A 7 -20.00 -3.82 -19.49
N PHE A 8 -21.13 -4.55 -19.46
CA PHE A 8 -22.15 -4.36 -18.42
C PHE A 8 -21.70 -4.89 -17.06
N VAL A 9 -20.96 -6.02 -17.04
CA VAL A 9 -20.45 -6.57 -15.79
C VAL A 9 -19.34 -5.68 -15.25
N THR A 10 -18.40 -5.20 -16.07
CA THR A 10 -17.35 -4.27 -15.62
C THR A 10 -17.89 -2.95 -15.08
N LEU A 11 -19.07 -2.49 -15.53
CA LEU A 11 -19.68 -1.26 -15.00
C LEU A 11 -20.18 -1.40 -13.55
N LEU A 12 -20.41 -2.63 -13.06
CA LEU A 12 -20.83 -2.88 -11.67
C LEU A 12 -19.64 -3.18 -10.72
N ILE A 13 -18.47 -3.56 -11.25
CA ILE A 13 -17.30 -3.94 -10.45
C ILE A 13 -16.07 -3.03 -10.63
N VAL A 14 -16.14 -2.01 -11.48
CA VAL A 14 -15.22 -0.86 -11.41
C VAL A 14 -15.97 0.23 -10.65
N ALA A 15 -15.63 0.65 -9.44
CA ALA A 15 -14.48 0.37 -8.61
C ALA A 15 -14.75 1.11 -7.29
N GLU A 16 -14.94 0.42 -6.17
CA GLU A 16 -14.47 0.98 -4.90
C GLU A 16 -12.95 0.87 -4.89
N HIS A 17 -12.29 1.48 -5.88
CA HIS A 17 -10.93 1.90 -5.68
C HIS A 17 -11.09 3.09 -4.74
N SER A 18 -10.71 2.93 -3.48
CA SER A 18 -10.41 4.09 -2.64
C SER A 18 -9.55 5.00 -3.52
N ALA A 19 -10.09 6.16 -3.90
CA ALA A 19 -9.40 7.09 -4.76
C ALA A 19 -8.22 7.63 -3.94
N VAL A 20 -7.15 6.84 -3.89
CA VAL A 20 -5.82 7.30 -3.54
C VAL A 20 -5.59 8.49 -4.44
N SER A 21 -5.30 9.65 -3.85
CA SER A 21 -5.11 10.84 -4.65
C SER A 21 -4.06 10.51 -5.71
N PRO A 22 -4.23 10.95 -6.97
CA PRO A 22 -3.24 10.67 -8.01
C PRO A 22 -1.85 11.27 -7.69
N ALA A 23 -1.75 12.08 -6.64
CA ALA A 23 -0.52 12.65 -6.11
C ALA A 23 0.13 11.85 -4.97
N CYS A 24 -0.50 10.80 -4.44
CA CYS A 24 0.09 9.96 -3.39
C CYS A 24 1.31 9.18 -3.93
N GLU A 25 2.42 9.24 -3.22
CA GLU A 25 3.56 8.38 -3.51
C GLU A 25 3.26 6.95 -3.05
N CYS A 26 3.45 5.96 -3.94
CA CYS A 26 3.18 4.55 -3.64
C CYS A 26 4.48 3.73 -3.72
N ILE A 27 4.85 3.11 -2.60
CA ILE A 27 6.03 2.25 -2.48
C ILE A 27 5.59 0.79 -2.47
N HIS A 28 5.99 0.05 -3.49
CA HIS A 28 5.63 -1.36 -3.66
C HIS A 28 6.74 -2.31 -3.17
N PHE A 29 6.36 -3.22 -2.28
CA PHE A 29 7.15 -4.35 -1.84
C PHE A 29 6.55 -5.62 -2.45
N THR A 30 7.24 -6.17 -3.44
CA THR A 30 6.80 -7.37 -4.16
C THR A 30 7.84 -8.49 -4.01
N SER A 31 7.38 -9.73 -3.94
CA SER A 31 8.26 -10.91 -3.95
C SER A 31 8.82 -11.16 -5.36
N THR A 32 9.64 -10.24 -5.87
CA THR A 32 10.33 -10.31 -7.16
C THR A 32 11.76 -10.82 -7.00
N PHE A 33 12.27 -11.50 -8.02
CA PHE A 33 13.67 -11.96 -8.09
C PHE A 33 14.16 -12.83 -6.91
N GLY A 34 13.28 -13.66 -6.33
CA GLY A 34 13.65 -14.61 -5.27
C GLY A 34 13.79 -14.02 -3.87
N LYS A 35 13.52 -12.71 -3.69
CA LYS A 35 13.42 -12.11 -2.35
C LYS A 35 12.03 -12.40 -1.77
N THR A 36 11.99 -13.10 -0.65
CA THR A 36 10.75 -13.44 0.08
C THR A 36 10.52 -12.53 1.29
N SER A 37 11.49 -11.69 1.64
CA SER A 37 11.41 -10.76 2.76
C SER A 37 12.15 -9.46 2.45
N GLY A 38 11.83 -8.42 3.21
CA GLY A 38 12.42 -7.09 3.07
C GLY A 38 12.27 -6.29 4.35
N THR A 39 12.81 -5.07 4.35
CA THR A 39 12.64 -4.11 5.43
C THR A 39 12.07 -2.82 4.85
N PHE A 40 11.00 -2.32 5.45
CA PHE A 40 10.47 -1.00 5.17
C PHE A 40 10.74 -0.09 6.36
N LYS A 41 10.82 1.20 6.10
CA LYS A 41 11.08 2.25 7.08
C LYS A 41 10.28 3.47 6.69
N SER A 42 9.92 4.30 7.68
CA SER A 42 9.46 5.65 7.39
C SER A 42 10.55 6.42 6.63
N PRO A 43 10.19 7.47 5.87
CA PRO A 43 11.18 8.42 5.37
C PRO A 43 12.08 8.90 6.51
N ASP A 44 13.37 9.07 6.20
CA ASP A 44 14.40 9.55 7.10
C ASP A 44 14.75 8.71 8.34
N PHE A 45 14.11 7.56 8.56
CA PHE A 45 14.44 6.67 9.68
C PHE A 45 15.97 6.38 9.72
N PRO A 46 16.65 6.59 10.86
CA PRO A 46 16.11 6.64 12.23
C PRO A 46 15.70 8.04 12.73
N ARG A 47 15.71 9.08 11.90
CA ARG A 47 15.15 10.39 12.26
C ARG A 47 13.61 10.36 12.18
N ALA A 48 12.98 11.35 12.80
CA ALA A 48 11.53 11.55 12.71
C ALA A 48 11.10 11.76 11.25
N TYR A 49 9.91 11.26 10.90
CA TYR A 49 9.31 11.46 9.60
C TYR A 49 8.89 12.93 9.43
N ASP A 50 8.95 13.44 8.19
CA ASP A 50 8.51 14.80 7.87
C ASP A 50 6.99 14.93 8.09
N THR A 51 6.57 16.02 8.74
CA THR A 51 5.15 16.32 8.97
C THR A 51 4.45 16.87 7.73
N SER A 52 5.20 17.24 6.67
CA SER A 52 4.64 17.70 5.40
C SER A 52 4.26 16.55 4.45
N ILE A 53 4.41 15.29 4.85
CA ILE A 53 4.00 14.14 4.04
C ILE A 53 2.46 14.12 3.98
N GLU A 54 1.91 14.59 2.87
CA GLU A 54 0.46 14.61 2.65
C GLU A 54 -0.11 13.21 2.38
N CYS A 55 0.62 12.39 1.61
CA CYS A 55 0.20 11.03 1.31
C CYS A 55 1.35 10.13 0.87
N LEU A 56 1.60 9.07 1.65
CA LEU A 56 2.57 8.02 1.35
C LEU A 56 1.95 6.65 1.61
N LEU A 57 1.95 5.77 0.61
CA LEU A 57 1.33 4.45 0.68
C LEU A 57 2.35 3.35 0.54
N TYR A 58 2.28 2.38 1.44
CA TYR A 58 3.08 1.16 1.39
C TYR A 58 2.21 0.00 0.93
N SER A 59 2.58 -0.66 -0.16
CA SER A 59 1.86 -1.79 -0.73
C SER A 59 2.73 -3.04 -0.67
N PHE A 60 2.31 -4.03 0.12
CA PHE A 60 2.99 -5.32 0.25
C PHE A 60 2.20 -6.39 -0.50
N VAL A 61 2.81 -6.98 -1.53
CA VAL A 61 2.15 -7.95 -2.41
C VAL A 61 2.93 -9.27 -2.43
N ALA A 62 2.33 -10.29 -1.83
CA ALA A 62 2.82 -11.67 -1.87
C ALA A 62 2.43 -12.39 -3.18
N ARG A 63 3.08 -13.51 -3.49
CA ARG A 63 2.66 -14.38 -4.60
C ARG A 63 1.42 -15.20 -4.22
N ARG A 64 0.87 -15.93 -5.20
CA ARG A 64 -0.13 -16.97 -4.91
C ARG A 64 0.45 -17.95 -3.87
N ASP A 65 -0.41 -18.38 -2.95
CA ASP A 65 -0.09 -19.32 -1.88
C ASP A 65 0.96 -18.81 -0.87
N GLN A 66 1.16 -17.49 -0.78
CA GLN A 66 2.00 -16.83 0.22
C GLN A 66 1.19 -15.81 1.02
N ILE A 67 1.63 -15.56 2.25
CA ILE A 67 1.07 -14.52 3.12
C ILE A 67 2.10 -13.40 3.34
N VAL A 68 1.63 -12.17 3.55
CA VAL A 68 2.48 -11.06 3.98
C VAL A 68 2.49 -11.04 5.51
N GLU A 69 3.68 -11.14 6.10
CA GLU A 69 3.90 -10.94 7.53
C GLU A 69 4.64 -9.62 7.76
N LEU A 70 4.09 -8.75 8.61
CA LEU A 70 4.73 -7.48 8.99
C LEU A 70 5.15 -7.54 10.46
N SER A 71 6.40 -7.15 10.71
CA SER A 71 6.96 -7.05 12.06
C SER A 71 7.55 -5.66 12.27
N PHE A 72 7.05 -4.95 13.28
CA PHE A 72 7.51 -3.61 13.62
C PHE A 72 8.56 -3.70 14.74
N ARG A 73 9.78 -3.26 14.44
CA ARG A 73 10.88 -3.20 15.43
C ARG A 73 10.90 -1.88 16.22
N SER A 74 10.32 -0.83 15.64
CA SER A 74 10.18 0.50 16.21
C SER A 74 8.92 1.12 15.61
N PHE A 75 8.11 1.76 16.44
CA PHE A 75 6.85 2.38 16.04
C PHE A 75 6.58 3.59 16.94
N ASP A 76 6.66 4.78 16.36
CA ASP A 76 6.37 6.04 17.03
C ASP A 76 5.64 6.96 16.02
N VAL A 77 4.39 7.28 16.32
CA VAL A 77 3.50 8.06 15.46
C VAL A 77 2.76 9.09 16.30
N HIS A 78 2.46 10.24 15.70
CA HIS A 78 1.68 11.27 16.36
C HIS A 78 0.30 10.73 16.77
N LYS A 79 -0.02 10.82 18.07
CA LYS A 79 -1.31 10.39 18.61
C LYS A 79 -2.31 11.54 18.49
N THR A 80 -3.38 11.34 17.73
CA THR A 80 -4.47 12.30 17.58
C THR A 80 -5.57 12.20 18.64
N HIS A 81 -5.44 11.29 19.61
CA HIS A 81 -6.24 11.28 20.83
C HIS A 81 -5.33 11.49 22.05
N GLN A 82 -5.36 12.72 22.55
CA GLN A 82 -5.17 13.01 23.97
C GLN A 82 -6.42 12.48 24.71
N GLU A 83 -6.26 12.01 25.93
CA GLU A 83 -7.35 11.50 26.79
C GLU A 83 -8.63 12.37 26.76
#